data_AF-A0A1D6HCN2-F1
#
_entry.id   AF-A0A1D6HCN2-F1
#
_cell.length_a   1.000
_cell.length_b   1.000
_cell.length_c   1.000
_cell.angle_alpha   90.00
_cell.angle_beta   90.00
_cell.angle_gamma   90.00
#
_symmetry.space_group_name_H-M   'P 1'
#
loop_
_entity.id
_entity.type
_entity.pdbx_description
1 polymer ?
#
loop_
_entity_poly.entity_id
_entity_poly.type
_entity_poly.pdbx_seq_one_letter_code
_entity_poly.pdbx_strand_id
1 'polypeptide(L)'
;MAYGLTCTLDLEGNTEGKIRATEELDKLKEQRAEEQAKMLLEAFNKDRASLINSLQNATQTTTPVPPAAPDARTQEMINEKLKKAEELGENGMVDEAQKLLDEAEALKKLATRPQAVPDSTKMSAHVQITDQKLRLCDICGAFLSVYDR
;
A
#
# COMPACT_ATOMS: atom_id res chain seq x y z
N MET A 1 4.09 18.35 30.10
CA MET A 1 3.95 19.59 29.31
C MET A 1 2.52 20.08 29.49
N ALA A 2 2.35 21.28 30.03
CA ALA A 2 1.07 21.81 30.48
C ALA A 2 0.27 22.39 29.31
N TYR A 3 -0.68 21.61 28.78
CA TYR A 3 -1.68 22.09 27.81
C TYR A 3 -3.03 22.19 28.52
N GLY A 4 -3.21 23.26 29.30
CA GLY A 4 -4.44 23.41 30.08
C GLY A 4 -4.47 24.66 30.94
N LEU A 5 -3.95 25.79 30.45
CA LEU A 5 -4.31 27.08 31.03
C LEU A 5 -5.67 27.48 30.45
N THR A 6 -6.75 27.11 31.15
CA THR A 6 -8.03 27.78 30.94
C THR A 6 -7.89 29.19 31.52
N CYS A 7 -7.60 30.18 30.67
CA CYS A 7 -7.71 31.59 31.04
C CYS A 7 -9.18 31.91 31.34
N THR A 8 -9.55 31.85 32.61
CA THR A 8 -10.82 32.41 33.09
C THR A 8 -10.66 33.93 33.18
N LEU A 9 -10.93 34.63 32.07
CA LEU A 9 -11.07 36.07 32.09
C LEU A 9 -12.37 36.41 32.83
N ASP A 10 -12.24 36.97 34.03
CA ASP A 10 -13.39 37.48 34.78
C ASP A 10 -13.87 38.79 34.14
N LEU A 11 -14.99 38.70 33.44
CA LEU A 11 -15.61 39.80 32.70
C LEU A 11 -16.95 40.21 33.34
N GLU A 12 -17.20 39.86 34.60
CA GLU A 12 -18.45 40.17 35.31
C GLU A 12 -18.76 41.68 35.24
N GLY A 13 -19.96 42.03 34.75
CA GLY A 13 -20.37 43.42 34.50
C GLY A 13 -19.93 44.05 33.17
N ASN A 14 -18.96 43.48 32.43
CA ASN A 14 -18.48 43.99 31.14
C ASN A 14 -19.00 43.16 29.95
N THR A 15 -20.27 43.39 29.57
CA THR A 15 -20.94 42.67 28.48
C THR A 15 -20.26 42.84 27.13
N GLU A 16 -19.80 44.04 26.78
CA GLU A 16 -19.08 44.29 25.52
C GLU A 16 -17.74 43.56 25.46
N GLY A 17 -17.03 43.47 26.60
CA GLY A 17 -15.80 42.69 26.72
C GLY A 17 -16.04 41.19 26.49
N LYS A 18 -17.15 40.64 27.03
CA LYS A 18 -17.55 39.23 26.83
C LYS A 18 -17.87 38.93 25.37
N ILE A 19 -18.59 39.84 24.71
CA ILE A 19 -18.96 39.68 23.30
C ILE A 19 -17.69 39.63 22.44
N ARG A 20 -16.81 40.64 22.55
CA ARG A 20 -15.54 40.67 21.78
C ARG A 20 -14.65 39.46 22.04
N ALA A 21 -14.53 39.03 23.30
CA ALA A 21 -13.72 37.86 23.65
C ALA A 21 -14.27 36.56 23.06
N THR A 22 -15.60 36.44 22.99
CA THR A 22 -16.26 35.27 22.39
C THR A 22 -16.09 35.26 20.87
N GLU A 23 -16.25 36.42 20.21
CA GLU A 23 -16.03 36.58 18.77
C GLU A 23 -14.60 36.23 18.36
N GLU A 24 -13.59 36.72 19.08
CA GLU A 24 -12.18 36.36 18.84
C GLU A 24 -11.92 34.87 19.05
N LEU A 25 -12.55 34.26 20.06
CA LEU A 25 -12.39 32.85 20.33
C LEU A 25 -13.03 31.98 19.23
N ASP A 26 -14.18 32.39 18.69
CA ASP A 26 -14.83 31.71 17.58
C ASP A 26 -14.04 31.86 16.28
N LYS A 27 -13.46 33.03 16.02
CA LYS A 27 -12.53 33.25 14.91
C LYS A 27 -11.29 32.34 15.01
N LEU A 28 -10.70 32.20 16.20
CA LEU A 28 -9.56 31.31 16.42
C LEU A 28 -9.92 29.83 16.26
N LYS A 29 -11.16 29.44 16.62
CA LYS A 29 -11.66 28.08 16.37
C LYS A 29 -11.83 27.82 14.88
N GLU A 30 -12.40 28.77 14.13
CA GLU A 30 -12.55 28.67 12.68
C GLU A 30 -11.19 28.55 11.99
N GLN A 31 -10.23 29.42 12.33
CA GLN A 31 -8.86 29.34 11.83
C GLN A 31 -8.20 27.99 12.12
N ARG A 32 -8.37 27.45 13.34
CA ARG A 32 -7.86 26.12 13.67
C ARG A 32 -8.51 25.03 12.82
N ALA A 33 -9.82 25.11 12.59
CA ALA A 33 -10.54 24.13 11.79
C ALA A 33 -10.09 24.18 10.32
N GLU A 34 -9.90 25.37 9.75
CA GLU A 34 -9.36 25.55 8.40
C GLU A 34 -7.94 24.99 8.26
N GLU A 35 -7.06 25.25 9.23
CA GLU A 35 -5.69 24.76 9.20
C GLU A 35 -5.64 23.22 9.33
N GLN A 36 -6.49 22.65 10.18
CA GLN A 36 -6.65 21.19 10.28
C GLN A 36 -7.18 20.58 8.97
N ALA A 37 -8.17 21.20 8.34
CA ALA A 37 -8.70 20.74 7.05
C ALA A 37 -7.64 20.80 5.95
N LYS A 38 -6.84 21.87 5.90
CA LYS A 38 -5.72 22.00 4.96
C LYS A 38 -4.67 20.90 5.17
N MET A 39 -4.25 20.64 6.41
CA MET A 39 -3.29 19.58 6.70
C MET A 39 -3.81 18.20 6.28
N LEU A 40 -5.09 17.93 6.53
CA LEU A 40 -5.72 16.67 6.13
C LEU A 40 -5.76 16.51 4.61
N LEU A 41 -6.12 17.59 3.90
CA LEU A 41 -6.15 17.60 2.44
C LEU A 41 -4.75 17.40 1.84
N GLU A 42 -3.72 18.02 2.42
CA GLU A 42 -2.34 17.86 2.00
C GLU A 42 -1.86 16.40 2.20
N ALA A 43 -2.16 15.81 3.36
CA ALA A 43 -1.84 14.40 3.63
C ALA A 43 -2.51 13.47 2.62
N PHE A 44 -3.81 13.65 2.37
CA PHE A 44 -4.54 12.86 1.39
C PHE A 44 -3.95 12.98 -0.02
N ASN A 45 -3.62 14.19 -0.45
CA ASN A 45 -3.02 14.43 -1.76
C ASN A 45 -1.63 13.77 -1.89
N LYS A 46 -0.84 13.78 -0.82
CA LYS A 46 0.47 13.12 -0.77
C LYS A 46 0.36 11.61 -0.85
N ASP A 47 -0.54 11.00 -0.08
CA ASP A 47 -0.77 9.55 -0.08
C ASP A 47 -1.26 9.08 -1.47
N ARG A 48 -2.18 9.83 -2.06
CA ARG A 48 -2.66 9.60 -3.43
C ARG A 48 -1.53 9.66 -4.45
N ALA A 49 -0.66 10.66 -4.37
CA ALA A 49 0.49 10.78 -5.27
C ALA A 49 1.51 9.65 -5.05
N SER A 50 1.74 9.21 -3.81
CA SER A 50 2.62 8.08 -3.50
C SER A 50 2.10 6.77 -4.10
N LEU A 51 0.79 6.53 -3.98
CA LEU A 51 0.13 5.36 -4.54
C LEU A 51 0.24 5.32 -6.07
N ILE A 52 -0.02 6.45 -6.75
CA ILE A 52 0.09 6.54 -8.21
C ILE A 52 1.54 6.29 -8.66
N ASN A 53 2.53 6.89 -8.00
CA ASN A 53 3.94 6.67 -8.32
C ASN A 53 4.35 5.20 -8.11
N SER A 54 3.89 4.56 -7.03
CA SER A 54 4.16 3.15 -6.77
C SER A 54 3.61 2.26 -7.88
N LEU A 55 2.37 2.53 -8.31
CA LEU A 55 1.72 1.77 -9.37
C LEU A 55 2.37 2.00 -10.74
N GLN A 56 2.79 3.23 -11.05
CA GLN A 56 3.54 3.54 -12.27
C GLN A 56 4.91 2.85 -12.30
N ASN A 57 5.63 2.82 -11.18
CA ASN A 57 6.93 2.14 -11.10
C ASN A 57 6.79 0.62 -11.28
N ALA A 58 5.71 0.03 -10.75
CA ALA A 58 5.39 -1.39 -10.97
C ALA A 58 5.11 -1.70 -12.45
N THR A 59 4.49 -0.77 -13.20
CA THR A 59 4.27 -0.94 -14.65
C THR A 59 5.51 -0.73 -15.51
N GLN A 60 6.57 -0.09 -14.98
CA GLN A 60 7.80 0.21 -15.74
C GLN A 60 8.91 -0.85 -15.57
N THR A 61 8.72 -1.86 -14.72
CA THR A 61 9.72 -2.93 -14.51
C THR A 61 9.53 -4.16 -15.39
N THR A 62 8.58 -4.17 -16.33
CA THR A 62 8.47 -5.26 -17.31
C THR A 62 9.29 -4.94 -18.56
N THR A 63 10.62 -5.13 -18.46
CA THR A 63 11.36 -5.57 -19.65
C THR A 63 10.80 -6.94 -20.04
N PRO A 64 10.42 -7.18 -21.32
CA PRO A 64 10.00 -8.50 -21.75
C PRO A 64 11.25 -9.37 -21.86
N VAL A 65 11.74 -9.88 -20.73
CA VAL A 65 12.62 -11.03 -20.73
C VAL A 65 11.68 -12.23 -20.80
N PRO A 66 11.70 -13.03 -21.88
CA PRO A 66 10.93 -14.26 -21.91
C PRO A 66 11.39 -15.13 -20.73
N PRO A 67 10.50 -15.64 -19.86
CA PRO A 67 10.91 -16.50 -18.78
C PRO A 67 11.54 -17.75 -19.40
N ALA A 68 12.83 -17.97 -19.13
CA ALA A 68 13.42 -19.28 -19.30
C ALA A 68 12.58 -20.22 -18.41
N ALA A 69 11.85 -21.13 -19.05
CA ALA A 69 11.01 -22.08 -18.33
C ALA A 69 11.89 -22.85 -17.33
N PRO A 70 11.49 -22.94 -16.05
CA PRO A 70 12.17 -23.83 -15.12
C PRO A 70 12.10 -25.24 -15.70
N ASP A 71 13.22 -25.97 -15.69
CA ASP A 71 13.28 -27.35 -16.18
C ASP A 71 12.07 -28.13 -15.64
N ALA A 72 11.26 -28.72 -16.52
CA ALA A 72 9.98 -29.35 -16.17
C ALA A 72 10.12 -30.35 -14.99
N ARG A 73 11.26 -31.04 -14.94
CA ARG A 73 11.63 -31.97 -13.87
C ARG A 73 11.77 -31.31 -12.49
N THR A 74 12.29 -30.09 -12.43
CA THR A 74 12.44 -29.34 -11.18
C THR A 74 11.09 -28.83 -10.68
N GLN A 75 10.20 -28.44 -11.61
CA GLN A 75 8.84 -28.01 -11.30
C GLN A 75 8.01 -29.18 -10.75
N GLU A 76 8.17 -30.39 -11.30
CA GLU A 76 7.54 -31.60 -10.78
C GLU A 76 7.98 -31.91 -9.34
N MET A 77 9.27 -31.81 -9.04
CA MET A 77 9.81 -32.02 -7.68
C MET A 77 9.26 -30.99 -6.67
N ILE A 78 9.09 -29.73 -7.08
CA ILE A 78 8.51 -28.68 -6.24
C ILE A 78 7.04 -29.00 -5.94
N ASN A 79 6.26 -29.38 -6.96
CA ASN A 79 4.84 -29.73 -6.78
C ASN A 79 4.68 -30.94 -5.86
N GLU A 80 5.55 -31.94 -5.95
CA GLU A 80 5.52 -33.12 -5.07
C GLU A 80 5.82 -32.74 -3.60
N LYS A 81 6.78 -31.83 -3.38
CA LYS A 81 7.12 -31.33 -2.03
C LYS A 81 6.00 -30.50 -1.42
N LEU A 82 5.33 -29.65 -2.22
CA LEU A 82 4.18 -28.85 -1.78
C LEU A 82 3.00 -29.75 -1.39
N LYS A 83 2.68 -30.75 -2.21
CA LYS A 83 1.61 -31.71 -1.90
C LYS A 83 1.85 -32.45 -0.57
N LYS A 84 3.09 -32.91 -0.33
CA LYS A 84 3.44 -33.57 0.94
C LYS A 84 3.38 -32.62 2.14
N ALA A 85 3.74 -31.33 1.96
CA ALA A 85 3.62 -30.34 3.02
C ALA A 85 2.15 -30.10 3.41
N GLU A 86 1.24 -30.07 2.43
CA GLU A 86 -0.20 -29.95 2.67
C GLU A 86 -0.75 -31.15 3.46
N GLU A 87 -0.41 -32.38 3.06
CA GLU A 87 -0.80 -33.61 3.76
C GLU A 87 -0.29 -33.64 5.21
N LEU A 88 0.97 -33.23 5.45
CA LEU A 88 1.52 -33.14 6.81
C LEU A 88 0.84 -32.04 7.65
N GLY A 89 0.49 -30.91 7.01
CA GLY A 89 -0.25 -29.82 7.64
C GLY A 89 -1.65 -30.24 8.10
N GLU A 90 -2.37 -31.00 7.28
CA GLU A 90 -3.68 -31.56 7.65
C GLU A 90 -3.59 -32.55 8.82
N ASN A 91 -2.50 -33.31 8.90
CA ASN A 91 -2.21 -34.23 10.00
C ASN A 91 -1.68 -33.52 11.27
N GLY A 92 -1.55 -32.19 11.26
CA GLY A 92 -1.08 -31.40 12.40
C GLY A 92 0.43 -31.45 12.63
N MET A 93 1.20 -32.01 11.69
CA MET A 93 2.67 -32.09 11.75
C MET A 93 3.30 -30.81 11.19
N VAL A 94 3.06 -29.69 11.88
CA VAL A 94 3.43 -28.33 11.42
C VAL A 94 4.93 -28.17 11.21
N ASP A 95 5.76 -28.71 12.11
CA ASP A 95 7.22 -28.60 12.01
C ASP A 95 7.78 -29.33 10.77
N GLU A 96 7.21 -30.48 10.44
CA GLU A 96 7.61 -31.26 9.27
C GLU A 96 7.09 -30.67 7.96
N ALA A 97 5.84 -30.16 7.98
CA ALA A 97 5.26 -29.43 6.85
C ALA A 97 6.08 -28.18 6.52
N GLN A 98 6.46 -27.39 7.53
CA GLN A 98 7.26 -26.18 7.35
C GLN A 98 8.63 -26.51 6.74
N LYS A 99 9.28 -27.58 7.22
CA LYS A 99 10.56 -28.04 6.64
C LYS A 99 10.43 -28.40 5.15
N LEU A 100 9.35 -29.06 4.75
CA LEU A 100 9.12 -29.39 3.33
C LEU A 100 8.83 -28.16 2.47
N LEU A 101 8.13 -27.16 3.01
CA LEU A 101 7.92 -25.87 2.35
C LEU A 101 9.25 -25.13 2.15
N ASP A 102 10.12 -25.12 3.16
CA ASP A 102 11.44 -24.50 3.08
C ASP A 102 12.33 -25.19 2.04
N GLU A 103 12.28 -26.53 1.95
CA GLU A 103 12.98 -27.31 0.91
C GLU A 103 12.44 -27.02 -0.50
N ALA A 104 11.11 -26.90 -0.66
CA ALA A 104 10.48 -26.51 -1.93
C ALA A 104 10.88 -25.09 -2.34
N GLU A 105 10.97 -24.17 -1.37
CA GLU A 105 11.42 -22.80 -1.61
C GLU A 105 12.91 -22.75 -1.96
N ALA A 106 13.75 -23.59 -1.34
CA ALA A 106 15.16 -23.71 -1.70
C ALA A 106 15.35 -24.26 -3.13
N LEU A 107 14.58 -25.26 -3.52
CA LEU A 107 14.57 -25.78 -4.90
C LEU A 107 14.12 -24.71 -5.91
N LYS A 108 13.08 -23.94 -5.56
CA LYS A 108 12.65 -22.78 -6.35
C LYS A 108 13.76 -21.73 -6.43
N LYS A 109 14.44 -21.39 -5.34
CA LYS A 109 15.55 -20.42 -5.30
C LYS A 109 16.79 -20.91 -6.07
N LEU A 110 17.05 -22.22 -6.12
CA LEU A 110 18.12 -22.81 -6.93
C LEU A 110 17.77 -22.78 -8.42
N ALA A 111 16.52 -23.07 -8.78
CA ALA A 111 15.99 -22.83 -10.12
C ALA A 111 16.02 -21.33 -10.51
N THR A 112 15.95 -20.45 -9.50
CA THR A 112 15.97 -18.99 -9.65
C THR A 112 17.34 -18.38 -9.30
N ARG A 113 18.44 -19.17 -9.22
CA ARG A 113 19.76 -18.58 -8.93
C ARG A 113 20.15 -17.66 -10.11
N PRO A 114 20.39 -16.36 -9.88
CA PRO A 114 20.01 -15.31 -10.83
C PRO A 114 21.16 -14.88 -11.76
N GLN A 115 20.85 -14.35 -12.94
CA GLN A 115 21.16 -12.93 -13.11
C GLN A 115 19.98 -12.16 -12.50
N ALA A 116 20.27 -11.41 -11.43
CA ALA A 116 19.44 -10.50 -10.62
C ALA A 116 17.94 -10.83 -10.31
N VAL A 117 17.69 -11.13 -9.03
CA VAL A 117 16.57 -10.77 -8.11
C VAL A 117 15.57 -9.65 -8.52
N PRO A 118 14.40 -9.48 -7.84
CA PRO A 118 13.47 -10.43 -7.19
C PRO A 118 11.95 -10.06 -7.32
N ASP A 119 11.10 -10.83 -6.63
CA ASP A 119 9.74 -10.52 -6.12
C ASP A 119 8.54 -10.39 -7.07
N SER A 120 7.91 -11.55 -7.31
CA SER A 120 6.48 -11.63 -7.63
C SER A 120 5.68 -11.82 -6.34
N THR A 121 5.35 -10.72 -5.66
CA THR A 121 4.30 -10.73 -4.65
C THR A 121 2.95 -10.76 -5.36
N LYS A 122 2.36 -11.95 -5.38
CA LYS A 122 0.91 -12.23 -5.28
C LYS A 122 -0.01 -11.07 -5.72
N MET A 123 -0.34 -11.01 -7.01
CA MET A 123 -1.63 -10.48 -7.46
C MET A 123 -2.01 -11.11 -8.80
N SER A 124 -2.52 -12.35 -8.74
CA SER A 124 -3.14 -13.07 -9.87
C SER A 124 -4.52 -12.48 -10.24
N ALA A 125 -4.56 -11.16 -10.42
CA ALA A 125 -5.62 -10.39 -11.05
C ALA A 125 -5.06 -9.25 -11.95
N HIS A 126 -3.74 -9.07 -12.01
CA HIS A 126 -3.09 -8.00 -12.78
C HIS A 126 -2.53 -8.47 -14.15
N VAL A 127 -2.71 -9.75 -14.51
CA VAL A 127 -2.19 -10.28 -15.79
C VAL A 127 -3.11 -9.96 -16.99
N GLN A 128 -4.33 -9.47 -16.76
CA GLN A 128 -5.20 -8.98 -17.86
C GLN A 128 -5.07 -7.48 -18.13
N ILE A 129 -4.44 -6.71 -17.22
CA ILE A 129 -4.29 -5.26 -17.36
C ILE A 129 -3.14 -4.91 -18.32
N THR A 130 -2.21 -5.83 -18.57
CA THR A 130 -0.97 -5.54 -19.33
C THR A 130 -1.12 -5.49 -20.85
N ASP A 131 -2.25 -5.90 -21.42
CA ASP A 131 -2.46 -5.89 -22.89
C ASP A 131 -3.21 -4.64 -23.39
N GLN A 132 -3.97 -3.97 -22.52
CA GLN A 132 -4.56 -2.66 -22.83
C GLN A 132 -3.62 -1.56 -22.37
N LYS A 133 -3.12 -0.74 -23.30
CA LYS A 133 -2.32 0.44 -22.98
C LYS A 133 -3.20 1.46 -22.22
N LEU A 134 -3.14 1.40 -20.89
CA LEU A 134 -3.88 2.27 -19.97
C LEU A 134 -2.95 3.30 -19.33
N ARG A 135 -3.50 4.46 -18.98
CA ARG A 135 -2.88 5.51 -18.17
C ARG A 135 -3.69 5.71 -16.89
N LEU A 136 -3.05 6.10 -15.80
CA LEU A 136 -3.75 6.49 -14.58
C LEU A 136 -4.12 7.97 -14.64
N CYS A 137 -5.35 8.31 -14.26
CA CYS A 137 -5.79 9.68 -14.09
C CYS A 137 -5.17 10.28 -12.82
N ASP A 138 -4.50 11.41 -12.98
CA ASP A 138 -3.89 12.20 -11.93
C ASP A 138 -4.91 12.97 -11.08
N ILE A 139 -6.22 12.90 -11.36
CA ILE A 139 -7.26 13.53 -10.55
C ILE A 139 -8.07 12.47 -9.79
N CYS A 140 -8.70 11.54 -10.50
CA CYS A 140 -9.57 10.53 -9.89
C CYS A 140 -8.90 9.16 -9.65
N GLY A 141 -7.68 8.94 -10.13
CA GLY A 141 -6.97 7.66 -9.97
C GLY A 141 -7.51 6.52 -10.85
N ALA A 142 -8.51 6.75 -11.69
CA ALA A 142 -9.04 5.73 -12.60
C ALA A 142 -8.04 5.37 -13.70
N PHE A 143 -8.07 4.13 -14.17
CA PHE A 143 -7.39 3.71 -15.39
C PHE A 143 -8.20 4.19 -16.61
N LEU A 144 -7.55 4.95 -17.48
CA LEU A 144 -8.10 5.46 -18.74
C LEU A 144 -7.35 4.82 -19.90
N SER A 145 -8.03 4.52 -21.01
CA SER A 145 -7.32 4.12 -22.22
C SER A 145 -6.51 5.29 -22.79
N VAL A 146 -5.38 4.99 -23.44
CA VAL A 146 -4.63 6.04 -24.17
C VAL A 146 -5.28 6.42 -25.51
N TYR A 147 -6.33 5.70 -25.92
CA TYR A 147 -6.99 5.91 -27.20
C TYR A 147 -8.28 6.73 -27.09
N ASP A 148 -8.85 6.87 -25.89
CA ASP A 148 -9.94 7.81 -25.62
C ASP A 148 -9.39 9.25 -25.67
N ARG A 149 -9.78 9.97 -26.73
CA ARG A 149 -9.52 11.41 -26.92
C ARG A 149 -10.65 12.25 -26.36
#